data_AF-A0A9E5VPY2-F1
#
_entry.id   AF-A0A9E5VPY2-F1
#
_cell.length_a   1.000
_cell.length_b   1.000
_cell.length_c   1.000
_cell.angle_alpha   90.00
_cell.angle_beta   90.00
_cell.angle_gamma   90.00
#
_symmetry.space_group_name_H-M   'P 1'
#
loop_
_entity.id
_entity.type
_entity.pdbx_description
1 polymer ?
#
loop_
_entity_poly.entity_id
_entity_poly.type
_entity_poly.pdbx_seq_one_letter_code
_entity_poly.pdbx_strand_id
1 'polypeptide(L)'
;MTERDLQLKTLTERAKELECLYAVDELLQDKQLSLSAIMTKLLEIIPIGFTDPSALRVRIKFRNDTYSAPDFDGVTVLHTTNVTIDDQTVGTIEVGYLETQGQEPHELLEDEIRLLDVISRRVSQIVLSTEHEINLLVNMLRQINPDMLQHIAEKLHVHLKNAEDVGASLSPDAEQPRPQTYGESNAPIKMKACLDAAALSKRIIEHAIAFLPRGDAFSLISKWVQEERVFALVKTVDDKNASISDVLAAVNKYVQAVGASDVEAEVSLTESWLTAELSPRFLTSDSHLLNLVLDNIHIADFCPMLERIIASETSQGNIGGKGAGLFIAAQILKHAAKDDPLLQGIKTPRTWYIATDQISEFLSYNKMKDLNAYKYNSTFYLRMTYDDVVSKIKSAKLPPRITNMLRIALDDLAGAPIIVRSSSLLEDSHEGAFSGKYKSLFLANQGTREEQLAALEDAILEVYSSMYNPDSINYR
;
A
#
# COMPACT_ATOMS: atom_id res chain seq x y z
N MET A 1 -43.37 -21.61 55.00
CA MET A 1 -43.36 -20.67 53.86
C MET A 1 -44.77 -20.62 53.29
N THR A 2 -45.34 -19.43 53.16
CA THR A 2 -46.65 -19.23 52.53
C THR A 2 -46.52 -19.38 51.01
N GLU A 3 -47.57 -19.85 50.31
CA GLU A 3 -47.57 -20.07 48.84
C GLU A 3 -47.12 -18.83 48.05
N ARG A 4 -47.40 -17.64 48.61
CA ARG A 4 -46.97 -16.33 48.10
C ARG A 4 -45.46 -16.08 48.21
N ASP A 5 -44.81 -16.58 49.26
CA ASP A 5 -43.36 -16.42 49.46
C ASP A 5 -42.58 -17.33 48.51
N LEU A 6 -43.12 -18.51 48.20
CA LEU A 6 -42.55 -19.41 47.22
C LEU A 6 -42.63 -18.79 45.81
N GLN A 7 -43.79 -18.21 45.44
CA GLN A 7 -43.96 -17.52 44.16
C GLN A 7 -43.04 -16.29 44.01
N LEU A 8 -42.88 -15.49 45.08
CA LEU A 8 -41.96 -14.34 45.07
C LEU A 8 -40.50 -14.79 44.94
N LYS A 9 -40.10 -15.88 45.61
CA LYS A 9 -38.74 -16.45 45.48
C LYS A 9 -38.48 -16.93 44.05
N THR A 10 -39.40 -17.68 43.44
CA THR A 10 -39.27 -18.14 42.05
C THR A 10 -39.21 -17.00 41.04
N LEU A 11 -39.97 -15.92 41.24
CA LEU A 11 -39.90 -14.73 40.39
C LEU A 11 -38.57 -13.98 40.54
N THR A 12 -38.02 -13.95 41.75
CA THR A 12 -36.74 -13.29 42.03
C THR A 12 -35.57 -14.06 41.40
N GLU A 13 -35.54 -15.39 41.51
CA GLU A 13 -34.50 -16.21 40.86
C GLU A 13 -34.58 -16.10 39.33
N ARG A 14 -35.77 -16.13 38.73
CA ARG A 14 -35.93 -15.89 37.29
C ARG A 14 -35.50 -14.51 36.83
N ALA A 15 -35.67 -13.47 37.66
CA ALA A 15 -35.20 -12.13 37.34
C ALA A 15 -33.67 -12.07 37.27
N LYS A 16 -32.96 -12.73 38.20
CA LYS A 16 -31.50 -12.84 38.20
C LYS A 16 -30.98 -13.61 36.98
N GLU A 17 -31.62 -14.73 36.63
CA GLU A 17 -31.26 -15.51 35.43
C GLU A 17 -31.35 -14.67 34.16
N LEU A 18 -32.43 -13.90 34.00
CA LEU A 18 -32.62 -13.02 32.85
C LEU A 18 -31.60 -11.89 32.83
N GLU A 19 -31.35 -11.25 33.97
CA GLU A 19 -30.35 -10.19 34.10
C GLU A 19 -28.95 -10.68 33.72
N CYS A 20 -28.57 -11.88 34.21
CA CYS A 20 -27.33 -12.54 33.82
C CYS A 20 -27.27 -12.79 32.31
N LEU A 21 -28.34 -13.33 31.70
CA LEU A 21 -28.37 -13.59 30.26
C LEU A 21 -28.26 -12.32 29.42
N TYR A 22 -28.90 -11.22 29.83
CA TYR A 22 -28.78 -9.94 29.14
C TYR A 22 -27.36 -9.36 29.23
N ALA A 23 -26.75 -9.38 30.43
CA ALA A 23 -25.39 -8.91 30.63
C ALA A 23 -24.36 -9.75 29.85
N VAL A 24 -24.56 -11.07 29.79
CA VAL A 24 -23.74 -11.97 28.95
C VAL A 24 -23.92 -11.63 27.48
N ASP A 25 -25.15 -11.43 26.99
CA ASP A 25 -25.39 -11.14 25.58
C ASP A 25 -24.81 -9.77 25.17
N GLU A 26 -24.95 -8.75 26.01
CA GLU A 26 -24.35 -7.43 25.79
C GLU A 26 -22.81 -7.52 25.73
N LEU A 27 -22.19 -8.23 26.67
CA LEU A 27 -20.75 -8.46 26.66
C LEU A 27 -20.29 -9.24 25.41
N LEU A 28 -21.02 -10.29 25.04
CA LEU A 28 -20.70 -11.14 23.90
C LEU A 28 -20.88 -10.41 22.55
N GLN A 29 -21.73 -9.40 22.49
CA GLN A 29 -21.94 -8.56 21.30
C GLN A 29 -20.93 -7.40 21.18
N ASP A 30 -20.21 -7.06 22.25
CA ASP A 30 -19.21 -5.99 22.24
C ASP A 30 -17.98 -6.36 21.38
N LYS A 31 -17.89 -5.76 20.20
CA LYS A 31 -16.80 -5.98 19.24
C LYS A 31 -15.48 -5.30 19.64
N GLN A 32 -15.48 -4.41 20.64
CA GLN A 32 -14.28 -3.74 21.13
C GLN A 32 -13.46 -4.58 22.12
N LEU A 33 -14.02 -5.71 22.57
CA LEU A 33 -13.33 -6.61 23.48
C LEU A 33 -12.75 -7.82 22.73
N SER A 34 -11.55 -8.24 23.15
CA SER A 34 -10.96 -9.52 22.73
C SER A 34 -11.67 -10.68 23.45
N LEU A 35 -11.54 -11.90 22.91
CA LEU A 35 -12.08 -13.09 23.57
C LEU A 35 -11.52 -13.25 24.99
N SER A 36 -10.23 -12.97 25.19
CA SER A 36 -9.59 -13.01 26.52
C SER A 36 -10.23 -12.04 27.52
N ALA A 37 -10.51 -10.80 27.09
CA ALA A 37 -11.17 -9.80 27.92
C ALA A 37 -12.63 -10.18 28.24
N ILE A 38 -13.34 -10.77 27.28
CA ILE A 38 -14.69 -11.32 27.48
C ILE A 38 -14.65 -12.45 28.51
N MET A 39 -13.74 -13.42 28.38
CA MET A 39 -13.62 -14.53 29.34
C MET A 39 -13.34 -14.02 30.75
N THR A 40 -12.54 -12.97 30.89
CA THR A 40 -12.25 -12.35 32.19
C THR A 40 -13.49 -11.69 32.79
N LYS A 41 -14.23 -10.91 32.00
CA LYS A 41 -15.48 -10.25 32.45
C LYS A 41 -16.61 -11.24 32.74
N LEU A 42 -16.65 -12.38 32.05
CA LEU A 42 -17.61 -13.45 32.32
C LEU A 42 -17.47 -14.03 33.74
N LEU A 43 -16.26 -14.02 34.32
CA LEU A 43 -16.04 -14.47 35.70
C LEU A 43 -16.85 -13.65 36.72
N GLU A 44 -17.11 -12.37 36.44
CA GLU A 44 -17.87 -11.47 37.31
C GLU A 44 -19.38 -11.50 37.03
N ILE A 45 -19.78 -11.77 35.78
CA ILE A 45 -21.18 -11.72 35.36
C ILE A 45 -21.92 -13.03 35.64
N ILE A 46 -21.29 -14.19 35.38
CA ILE A 46 -21.92 -15.50 35.56
C ILE A 46 -22.48 -15.69 36.99
N PRO A 47 -21.76 -15.32 38.07
CA PRO A 47 -22.28 -15.45 39.44
C PRO A 47 -23.61 -14.77 39.72
N ILE A 48 -23.94 -13.68 39.02
CA ILE A 48 -25.16 -12.87 39.26
C ILE A 48 -26.43 -13.71 39.03
N GLY A 49 -26.38 -14.69 38.12
CA GLY A 49 -27.52 -15.54 37.77
C GLY A 49 -27.78 -16.71 38.72
N PHE A 50 -27.00 -16.87 39.79
CA PHE A 50 -27.08 -18.03 40.69
C PHE A 50 -27.67 -17.66 42.06
N THR A 51 -28.06 -18.69 42.80
CA THR A 51 -28.71 -18.57 44.12
C THR A 51 -27.86 -17.78 45.11
N ASP A 52 -26.55 -18.02 45.17
CA ASP A 52 -25.59 -17.25 45.98
C ASP A 52 -24.41 -16.72 45.15
N PRO A 53 -24.57 -15.53 44.54
CA PRO A 53 -23.51 -14.92 43.74
C PRO A 53 -22.21 -14.66 44.50
N SER A 54 -22.28 -14.49 45.83
CA SER A 54 -21.12 -14.12 46.64
C SER A 54 -20.19 -15.31 46.93
N ALA A 55 -20.75 -16.53 46.97
CA ALA A 55 -20.03 -17.76 47.21
C ALA A 55 -19.69 -18.52 45.92
N LEU A 56 -20.37 -18.24 44.79
CA LEU A 56 -20.09 -18.90 43.52
C LEU A 56 -18.74 -18.45 42.95
N ARG A 57 -17.97 -19.40 42.44
CA ARG A 57 -16.74 -19.16 41.69
C ARG A 57 -16.78 -19.87 40.36
N VAL A 58 -16.19 -19.22 39.37
CA VAL A 58 -16.16 -19.68 37.97
C VAL A 58 -14.72 -19.82 37.52
N ARG A 59 -14.45 -20.89 36.77
CA ARG A 59 -13.20 -21.11 36.06
C ARG A 59 -13.54 -21.45 34.62
N ILE A 60 -12.98 -20.68 33.71
CA ILE A 60 -13.11 -20.89 32.28
C ILE A 60 -11.76 -21.34 31.75
N LYS A 61 -11.69 -22.56 31.24
CA LYS A 61 -10.54 -23.05 30.48
C LYS A 61 -10.86 -22.87 29.02
N PHE A 62 -10.06 -22.10 28.30
CA PHE A 62 -10.28 -21.85 26.89
C PHE A 62 -8.95 -21.98 26.14
N ARG A 63 -8.87 -22.95 25.22
CA ARG A 63 -7.63 -23.33 24.53
C ARG A 63 -6.50 -23.63 25.53
N ASN A 64 -5.41 -22.84 25.53
CA ASN A 64 -4.27 -22.99 26.42
C ASN A 64 -4.33 -22.09 27.66
N ASP A 65 -5.33 -21.19 27.73
CA ASP A 65 -5.45 -20.21 28.79
C ASP A 65 -6.50 -20.64 29.82
N THR A 66 -6.23 -20.32 31.08
CA THR A 66 -7.14 -20.57 32.19
C THR A 66 -7.48 -19.25 32.85
N TYR A 67 -8.77 -18.94 32.90
CA TYR A 67 -9.33 -17.76 33.53
C TYR A 67 -10.07 -18.21 34.79
N SER A 68 -9.65 -17.74 35.97
CA SER A 68 -10.33 -18.06 37.21
C SER A 68 -10.20 -16.93 38.22
N ALA A 69 -11.15 -16.85 39.14
CA ALA A 69 -10.99 -16.04 40.33
C ALA A 69 -9.80 -16.55 41.18
N PRO A 70 -9.08 -15.67 41.91
CA PRO A 70 -7.90 -16.04 42.70
C PRO A 70 -8.14 -17.11 43.76
N ASP A 71 -9.39 -17.23 44.22
CA ASP A 71 -9.83 -18.11 45.31
C ASP A 71 -10.52 -19.39 44.81
N PHE A 72 -10.44 -19.70 43.51
CA PHE A 72 -11.03 -20.91 42.93
C PHE A 72 -10.39 -22.21 43.43
N ASP A 73 -9.12 -22.21 43.87
CA ASP A 73 -8.44 -23.42 44.32
C ASP A 73 -9.05 -24.06 45.59
N GLY A 74 -9.89 -23.32 46.33
CA GLY A 74 -10.65 -23.81 47.48
C GLY A 74 -12.09 -24.26 47.17
N VAL A 75 -12.44 -24.42 45.89
CA VAL A 75 -13.81 -24.67 45.43
C VAL A 75 -13.99 -26.12 44.98
N THR A 76 -15.06 -26.76 45.46
CA THR A 76 -15.50 -28.06 44.93
C THR A 76 -16.33 -27.83 43.66
N VAL A 77 -15.84 -28.31 42.52
CA VAL A 77 -16.53 -28.15 41.22
C VAL A 77 -17.82 -28.97 41.23
N LEU A 78 -18.95 -28.29 41.02
CA LEU A 78 -20.28 -28.89 41.06
C LEU A 78 -20.83 -29.19 39.67
N HIS A 79 -20.48 -28.37 38.67
CA HIS A 79 -20.88 -28.60 37.29
C HIS A 79 -19.83 -28.10 36.30
N THR A 80 -19.73 -28.80 35.18
CA THR A 80 -18.83 -28.49 34.08
C THR A 80 -19.58 -28.56 32.77
N THR A 81 -19.63 -27.46 32.04
CA THR A 81 -20.18 -27.40 30.68
C THR A 81 -19.06 -27.24 29.67
N ASN A 82 -19.15 -27.95 28.55
CA ASN A 82 -18.18 -27.85 27.47
C ASN A 82 -18.51 -26.69 26.53
N VAL A 83 -17.48 -25.95 26.13
CA VAL A 83 -17.52 -25.01 25.00
C VAL A 83 -17.01 -25.77 23.77
N THR A 84 -17.86 -25.94 22.76
CA THR A 84 -17.56 -26.72 21.55
C THR A 84 -17.57 -25.87 20.29
N ILE A 85 -16.76 -26.26 19.30
CA ILE A 85 -16.73 -25.76 17.91
C ILE A 85 -16.69 -26.99 17.01
N ASP A 86 -17.59 -27.10 16.03
CA ASP A 86 -17.66 -28.22 15.07
C ASP A 86 -17.48 -29.61 15.74
N ASP A 87 -18.23 -29.84 16.83
CA ASP A 87 -18.22 -31.05 17.65
C ASP A 87 -16.89 -31.37 18.40
N GLN A 88 -15.93 -30.44 18.40
CA GLN A 88 -14.71 -30.53 19.20
C GLN A 88 -14.79 -29.62 20.43
N THR A 89 -14.40 -30.14 21.60
CA THR A 89 -14.30 -29.34 22.84
C THR A 89 -13.08 -28.45 22.79
N VAL A 90 -13.30 -27.13 22.77
CA VAL A 90 -12.25 -26.10 22.75
C VAL A 90 -12.01 -25.46 24.12
N GLY A 91 -12.90 -25.73 25.08
CA GLY A 91 -12.83 -25.20 26.42
C GLY A 91 -13.90 -25.77 27.35
N THR A 92 -13.83 -25.43 28.63
CA THR A 92 -14.81 -25.80 29.65
C THR A 92 -15.12 -24.60 30.55
N ILE A 93 -16.37 -24.50 30.98
CA ILE A 93 -16.82 -23.59 32.02
C ILE A 93 -17.13 -24.44 33.25
N GLU A 94 -16.35 -24.25 34.30
CA GLU A 94 -16.45 -24.94 35.58
C GLU A 94 -17.01 -23.97 36.62
N VAL A 95 -18.02 -24.41 37.36
CA VAL A 95 -18.59 -23.64 38.48
C VAL A 95 -18.59 -24.44 39.78
N GLY A 96 -18.46 -23.75 40.89
CA GLY A 96 -18.64 -24.33 42.22
C GLY A 96 -18.80 -23.25 43.29
N TYR A 97 -19.20 -23.67 44.48
CA TYR A 97 -19.30 -22.79 45.66
C TYR A 97 -18.09 -22.96 46.57
N LEU A 98 -17.64 -21.87 47.18
CA LEU A 98 -16.59 -21.92 48.19
C LEU A 98 -17.08 -22.68 49.43
N GLU A 99 -16.33 -23.69 49.89
CA GLU A 99 -16.73 -24.45 51.09
C GLU A 99 -16.49 -23.63 52.36
N THR A 100 -17.57 -23.32 53.09
CA THR A 100 -17.48 -22.69 54.41
C THR A 100 -17.70 -23.74 55.49
N GLN A 101 -16.82 -23.81 56.50
CA GLN A 101 -16.92 -24.80 57.58
C GLN A 101 -18.28 -24.69 58.30
N GLY A 102 -19.10 -25.75 58.22
CA GLY A 102 -20.36 -25.89 58.94
C GLY A 102 -21.64 -25.60 58.16
N GLN A 103 -21.57 -25.36 56.84
CA GLN A 103 -22.74 -25.27 55.96
C GLN A 103 -23.03 -26.60 55.24
N GLU A 104 -24.30 -26.86 54.94
CA GLU A 104 -24.70 -27.97 54.06
C GLU A 104 -24.12 -27.78 52.66
N PRO A 105 -23.77 -28.87 51.94
CA PRO A 105 -23.23 -28.77 50.59
C PRO A 105 -24.23 -28.05 49.68
N HIS A 106 -23.77 -26.99 49.03
CA HIS A 106 -24.57 -26.28 48.04
C HIS A 106 -24.83 -27.19 46.82
N GLU A 107 -26.09 -27.40 46.47
CA GLU A 107 -26.50 -28.07 45.24
C GLU A 107 -26.95 -27.03 44.20
N LEU A 108 -26.60 -27.27 42.93
CA LEU A 108 -27.06 -26.45 41.81
C LEU A 108 -28.48 -26.85 41.40
N LEU A 109 -29.31 -25.86 41.11
CA LEU A 109 -30.68 -26.07 40.61
C LEU A 109 -30.66 -26.48 39.13
N GLU A 110 -31.69 -27.22 38.68
CA GLU A 110 -31.81 -27.58 37.26
C GLU A 110 -31.83 -26.36 36.32
N ASP A 111 -32.44 -25.27 36.76
CA ASP A 111 -32.52 -24.03 35.96
C ASP A 111 -31.15 -23.31 35.89
N GLU A 112 -30.31 -23.41 36.94
CA GLU A 112 -28.92 -22.89 36.95
C GLU A 112 -28.00 -23.70 36.01
N ILE A 113 -28.17 -25.03 35.97
CA ILE A 113 -27.47 -25.89 35.01
C ILE A 113 -27.86 -25.51 33.58
N ARG A 114 -29.16 -25.30 33.32
CA ARG A 114 -29.64 -24.85 32.01
C ARG A 114 -29.10 -23.47 31.64
N LEU A 115 -28.97 -22.56 32.60
CA LEU A 115 -28.38 -21.24 32.39
C LEU A 115 -26.93 -21.37 31.88
N LEU A 116 -26.11 -22.22 32.51
CA LEU A 116 -24.73 -22.48 32.05
C LEU A 116 -24.67 -23.08 30.65
N ASP A 117 -25.57 -24.01 30.33
CA ASP A 117 -25.65 -24.60 28.99
C ASP A 117 -25.96 -23.54 27.93
N VAL A 118 -26.86 -22.58 28.24
CA VAL A 118 -27.17 -21.47 27.35
C VAL A 118 -25.99 -20.51 27.20
N ILE A 119 -25.31 -20.17 28.29
CA ILE A 119 -24.12 -19.30 28.27
C ILE A 119 -23.01 -19.97 27.45
N SER A 120 -22.71 -21.24 27.71
CA SER A 120 -21.72 -22.01 26.94
C SER A 120 -22.04 -22.02 25.45
N ARG A 121 -23.31 -22.26 25.09
CA ARG A 121 -23.74 -22.25 23.68
C ARG A 121 -23.55 -20.88 23.02
N ARG A 122 -23.83 -19.78 23.72
CA ARG A 122 -23.61 -18.42 23.21
C ARG A 122 -22.13 -18.12 23.04
N VAL A 123 -21.29 -18.53 24.01
CA VAL A 123 -19.82 -18.42 23.90
C VAL A 123 -19.32 -19.21 22.70
N SER A 124 -19.76 -20.46 22.53
CA SER A 124 -19.45 -21.29 21.35
C SER A 124 -19.81 -20.61 20.03
N GLN A 125 -20.99 -20.00 19.93
CA GLN A 125 -21.43 -19.29 18.71
C GLN A 125 -20.53 -18.10 18.37
N ILE A 126 -20.17 -17.30 19.37
CA ILE A 126 -19.30 -16.15 19.17
C ILE A 126 -17.89 -16.55 18.75
N VAL A 127 -17.33 -17.60 19.37
CA VAL A 127 -16.01 -18.10 19.01
C VAL A 127 -16.02 -18.64 17.58
N LEU A 128 -17.03 -19.45 17.21
CA LEU A 128 -17.19 -19.96 15.84
C LEU A 128 -17.34 -18.83 14.82
N SER A 129 -18.15 -17.81 15.10
CA SER A 129 -18.35 -16.66 14.21
C SER A 129 -17.04 -15.90 13.98
N THR A 130 -16.28 -15.66 15.05
CA THR A 130 -14.99 -14.95 15.00
C THR A 130 -13.96 -15.76 14.21
N GLU A 131 -13.90 -17.07 14.44
CA GLU A 131 -13.00 -17.96 13.72
C GLU A 131 -13.37 -18.08 12.23
N HIS A 132 -14.66 -18.10 11.90
CA HIS A 132 -15.13 -18.11 10.52
C HIS A 132 -14.76 -16.83 9.76
N GLU A 133 -14.98 -15.64 10.36
CA GLU A 133 -14.64 -14.36 9.75
C GLU A 133 -13.13 -14.26 9.43
N ILE A 134 -12.30 -14.68 10.38
CA ILE A 134 -10.83 -14.64 10.22
C ILE A 134 -10.37 -15.70 9.21
N ASN A 135 -10.90 -16.92 9.27
CA ASN A 135 -10.59 -17.95 8.27
C ASN A 135 -11.02 -17.52 6.86
N LEU A 136 -12.15 -16.84 6.71
CA LEU A 136 -12.60 -16.31 5.43
C LEU A 136 -11.64 -15.25 4.90
N LEU A 137 -11.21 -14.30 5.73
CA LEU A 137 -10.17 -13.32 5.37
C LEU A 137 -8.86 -13.99 4.95
N VAL A 138 -8.36 -14.93 5.75
CA VAL A 138 -7.10 -15.64 5.49
C VAL A 138 -7.19 -16.46 4.20
N ASN A 139 -8.32 -17.13 3.96
CA ASN A 139 -8.55 -17.90 2.74
C ASN A 139 -8.67 -16.99 1.52
N MET A 140 -9.34 -15.84 1.64
CA MET A 140 -9.35 -14.82 0.58
C MET A 140 -7.93 -14.33 0.26
N LEU A 141 -7.10 -14.06 1.27
CA LEU A 141 -5.72 -13.61 1.07
C LEU A 141 -4.84 -14.67 0.41
N ARG A 142 -4.98 -15.94 0.84
CA ARG A 142 -4.30 -17.09 0.21
C ARG A 142 -4.65 -17.25 -1.26
N GLN A 143 -5.89 -16.97 -1.65
CA GLN A 143 -6.33 -17.08 -3.04
C GLN A 143 -5.84 -15.92 -3.92
N ILE A 144 -5.64 -14.72 -3.35
CA ILE A 144 -5.24 -13.53 -4.11
C ILE A 144 -3.72 -13.48 -4.32
N ASN A 145 -2.91 -13.65 -3.27
CA ASN A 145 -1.45 -13.65 -3.38
C ASN A 145 -0.77 -14.28 -2.13
N PRO A 146 -0.01 -15.39 -2.26
CA PRO A 146 0.69 -16.01 -1.13
C PRO A 146 1.77 -15.12 -0.49
N ASP A 147 2.43 -14.24 -1.26
CA ASP A 147 3.47 -13.34 -0.74
C ASP A 147 2.88 -12.24 0.16
N MET A 148 1.63 -11.84 -0.12
CA MET A 148 0.88 -10.86 0.68
C MET A 148 0.53 -11.42 2.06
N LEU A 149 0.25 -12.73 2.16
CA LEU A 149 -0.03 -13.39 3.44
C LEU A 149 1.17 -13.30 4.38
N GLN A 150 2.38 -13.48 3.86
CA GLN A 150 3.60 -13.41 4.66
C GLN A 150 3.83 -12.00 5.21
N HIS A 151 3.69 -10.96 4.37
CA HIS A 151 3.86 -9.58 4.81
C HIS A 151 2.83 -9.15 5.85
N ILE A 152 1.56 -9.55 5.67
CA ILE A 152 0.51 -9.28 6.65
C ILE A 152 0.78 -10.02 7.96
N ALA A 153 1.27 -11.26 7.92
CA ALA A 153 1.65 -11.99 9.12
C ALA A 153 2.81 -11.30 9.87
N GLU A 154 3.82 -10.79 9.15
CA GLU A 154 4.92 -10.04 9.75
C GLU A 154 4.43 -8.73 10.41
N LYS A 155 3.54 -7.98 9.75
CA LYS A 155 2.93 -6.77 10.33
C LYS A 155 2.07 -7.08 11.56
N LEU A 156 1.26 -8.14 11.52
CA LEU A 156 0.49 -8.62 12.67
C LEU A 156 1.41 -8.94 13.86
N HIS A 157 2.52 -9.63 13.61
CA HIS A 157 3.48 -10.00 14.65
C HIS A 157 4.13 -8.77 15.31
N VAL A 158 4.52 -7.78 14.51
CA VAL A 158 5.06 -6.51 15.05
C VAL A 158 4.01 -5.75 15.84
N HIS A 159 2.77 -5.69 15.35
CA HIS A 159 1.68 -5.00 16.04
C HIS A 159 1.33 -5.67 17.37
N LEU A 160 1.29 -7.01 17.40
CA LEU A 160 1.08 -7.77 18.64
C LEU A 160 2.24 -7.55 19.62
N LYS A 161 3.49 -7.54 19.17
CA LYS A 161 4.65 -7.24 20.03
C LYS A 161 4.65 -5.84 20.61
N ASN A 162 4.14 -4.85 19.86
CA ASN A 162 4.00 -3.49 20.38
C ASN A 162 2.83 -3.38 21.38
N ALA A 163 1.81 -4.23 21.27
CA ALA A 163 0.72 -4.32 22.25
C ALA A 163 1.11 -5.16 23.49
N GLU A 164 2.03 -6.12 23.33
CA GLU A 164 2.59 -6.96 24.38
C GLU A 164 3.79 -6.28 25.07
N ASP A 165 3.48 -5.29 25.92
CA ASP A 165 4.27 -5.07 27.16
C ASP A 165 3.89 -6.11 28.25
N VAL A 166 3.11 -7.13 27.86
CA VAL A 166 2.61 -8.22 28.73
C VAL A 166 3.04 -9.58 28.17
N GLY A 167 4.31 -9.91 28.41
CA GLY A 167 4.75 -11.24 28.86
C GLY A 167 4.25 -12.51 28.16
N ALA A 168 4.39 -12.67 26.84
CA ALA A 168 4.35 -14.01 26.22
C ALA A 168 5.32 -14.12 25.04
N SER A 169 6.37 -14.94 25.23
CA SER A 169 7.40 -15.17 24.22
C SER A 169 6.86 -16.04 23.08
N LEU A 170 6.48 -15.44 21.96
CA LEU A 170 6.07 -16.13 20.72
C LEU A 170 7.22 -16.84 19.97
N SER A 171 8.38 -17.03 20.60
CA SER A 171 9.51 -17.72 19.97
C SER A 171 9.74 -19.09 20.64
N PRO A 172 9.82 -20.21 19.89
CA PRO A 172 10.30 -21.48 20.44
C PRO A 172 11.79 -21.45 20.84
N ASP A 173 12.47 -20.31 20.67
CA ASP A 173 13.86 -20.05 21.07
C ASP A 173 13.92 -19.06 22.25
N ALA A 174 13.25 -19.34 23.36
CA ALA A 174 13.26 -18.48 24.55
C ALA A 174 14.60 -18.42 25.33
N GLU A 175 15.67 -19.07 24.85
CA GLU A 175 16.95 -19.13 25.58
C GLU A 175 18.19 -18.68 24.79
N GLN A 176 18.05 -17.86 23.73
CA GLN A 176 19.21 -17.21 23.14
C GLN A 176 19.09 -15.69 23.17
N PRO A 177 20.03 -14.98 23.84
CA PRO A 177 20.09 -13.53 23.75
C PRO A 177 20.32 -13.17 22.28
N ARG A 178 19.35 -12.48 21.67
CA ARG A 178 19.53 -11.93 20.33
C ARG A 178 20.72 -10.97 20.39
N PRO A 179 21.74 -11.11 19.52
CA PRO A 179 22.77 -10.10 19.44
C PRO A 179 22.10 -8.76 19.12
N GLN A 180 22.38 -7.74 19.93
CA GLN A 180 22.01 -6.36 19.61
C GLN A 180 22.64 -6.01 18.26
N THR A 181 21.82 -5.82 17.23
CA THR A 181 22.27 -5.46 15.87
C THR A 181 22.33 -3.95 15.66
N TYR A 182 22.03 -3.13 16.67
CA TYR A 182 22.31 -1.71 16.60
C TYR A 182 23.80 -1.48 16.83
N GLY A 183 24.51 -1.23 15.73
CA GLY A 183 25.97 -1.21 15.63
C GLY A 183 26.42 -2.24 14.60
N GLU A 184 26.68 -1.78 13.37
CA GLU A 184 27.05 -2.64 12.25
C GLU A 184 28.30 -3.46 12.58
N SER A 185 28.15 -4.79 12.54
CA SER A 185 29.28 -5.71 12.50
C SER A 185 29.52 -6.08 11.04
N ASN A 186 30.71 -5.79 10.52
CA ASN A 186 31.13 -6.15 9.15
C ASN A 186 31.45 -7.65 9.02
N ALA A 187 30.53 -8.51 9.45
CA ALA A 187 30.65 -9.95 9.33
C ALA A 187 29.32 -10.57 8.87
N PRO A 188 29.37 -11.59 7.99
CA PRO A 188 28.16 -12.26 7.52
C PRO A 188 27.47 -12.97 8.69
N ILE A 189 26.19 -12.64 8.90
CA ILE A 189 25.36 -13.27 9.93
C ILE A 189 24.98 -14.67 9.45
N LYS A 190 25.15 -15.68 10.31
CA LYS A 190 24.67 -17.04 10.02
C LYS A 190 23.14 -17.04 9.95
N MET A 191 22.59 -17.41 8.80
CA MET A 191 21.15 -17.66 8.65
C MET A 191 20.70 -18.75 9.64
N LYS A 192 19.71 -18.43 10.49
CA LYS A 192 18.94 -19.47 11.17
C LYS A 192 18.08 -20.21 10.13
N ALA A 193 17.87 -21.51 10.36
CA ALA A 193 17.06 -22.35 9.48
C ALA A 193 15.64 -21.76 9.34
N CYS A 194 15.21 -21.59 8.09
CA CYS A 194 13.89 -21.07 7.75
C CYS A 194 12.83 -22.09 8.21
N LEU A 195 12.06 -21.75 9.24
CA LEU A 195 10.81 -22.43 9.54
C LEU A 195 9.86 -22.24 8.34
N ASP A 196 9.05 -23.26 8.04
CA ASP A 196 8.05 -23.20 6.97
C ASP A 196 7.16 -21.95 7.13
N ALA A 197 7.26 -21.03 6.17
CA ALA A 197 6.60 -19.72 6.21
C ALA A 197 5.07 -19.86 6.32
N ALA A 198 4.49 -20.94 5.77
CA ALA A 198 3.07 -21.22 5.88
C ALA A 198 2.65 -21.61 7.30
N ALA A 199 3.48 -22.38 8.00
CA ALA A 199 3.23 -22.81 9.38
C ALA A 199 3.39 -21.64 10.36
N LEU A 200 4.37 -20.77 10.14
CA LEU A 200 4.57 -19.53 10.91
C LEU A 200 3.41 -18.55 10.74
N SER A 201 2.98 -18.33 9.49
CA SER A 201 1.85 -17.45 9.18
C SER A 201 0.56 -17.92 9.87
N LYS A 202 0.29 -19.23 9.86
CA LYS A 202 -0.87 -19.81 10.56
C LYS A 202 -0.81 -19.56 12.07
N ARG A 203 0.35 -19.78 12.71
CA ARG A 203 0.52 -19.56 14.15
C ARG A 203 0.36 -18.09 14.55
N ILE A 204 0.86 -17.16 13.73
CA ILE A 204 0.71 -15.73 13.99
C ILE A 204 -0.77 -15.32 13.90
N ILE A 205 -1.50 -15.86 12.92
CA ILE A 205 -2.94 -15.63 12.79
C ILE A 205 -3.68 -16.18 14.01
N GLU A 206 -3.45 -17.44 14.40
CA GLU A 206 -4.09 -18.07 15.57
C GLU A 206 -3.86 -17.25 16.85
N HIS A 207 -2.65 -16.71 17.03
CA HIS A 207 -2.32 -15.83 18.15
C HIS A 207 -3.03 -14.48 18.06
N ALA A 208 -3.14 -13.91 16.86
CA ALA A 208 -3.86 -12.66 16.63
C ALA A 208 -5.35 -12.74 17.02
N ILE A 209 -6.00 -13.89 16.78
CA ILE A 209 -7.40 -14.15 17.20
C ILE A 209 -7.57 -14.05 18.72
N ALA A 210 -6.59 -14.52 19.48
CA ALA A 210 -6.69 -14.62 20.93
C ALA A 210 -6.63 -13.25 21.62
N PHE A 211 -5.86 -12.31 21.06
CA PHE A 211 -5.49 -11.07 21.76
C PHE A 211 -6.05 -9.78 21.13
N LEU A 212 -6.40 -9.76 19.83
CA LEU A 212 -6.95 -8.55 19.20
C LEU A 212 -8.45 -8.38 19.51
N PRO A 213 -8.93 -7.13 19.71
CA PRO A 213 -10.34 -6.80 19.62
C PRO A 213 -10.92 -7.25 18.30
N ARG A 214 -12.14 -7.82 18.34
CA ARG A 214 -12.78 -8.41 17.15
C ARG A 214 -13.02 -7.39 16.03
N GLY A 215 -13.28 -6.13 16.38
CA GLY A 215 -13.42 -5.03 15.42
C GLY A 215 -12.10 -4.56 14.78
N ASP A 216 -10.99 -4.64 15.51
CA ASP A 216 -9.70 -4.07 15.09
C ASP A 216 -8.93 -5.01 14.16
N ALA A 217 -9.05 -6.32 14.34
CA ALA A 217 -8.38 -7.29 13.48
C ALA A 217 -8.80 -7.13 12.00
N PHE A 218 -10.10 -6.97 11.74
CA PHE A 218 -10.62 -6.80 10.38
C PHE A 218 -10.18 -5.46 9.75
N SER A 219 -10.24 -4.37 10.52
CA SER A 219 -9.85 -3.04 10.04
C SER A 219 -8.34 -2.96 9.75
N LEU A 220 -7.51 -3.54 10.62
CA LEU A 220 -6.05 -3.62 10.44
C LEU A 220 -5.67 -4.48 9.24
N ILE A 221 -6.26 -5.67 9.10
CA ILE A 221 -5.99 -6.54 7.94
C ILE A 221 -6.44 -5.85 6.66
N SER A 222 -7.63 -5.27 6.63
CA SER A 222 -8.13 -4.55 5.45
C SER A 222 -7.21 -3.38 5.06
N LYS A 223 -6.74 -2.60 6.05
CA LYS A 223 -5.76 -1.52 5.85
C LYS A 223 -4.46 -2.05 5.26
N TRP A 224 -3.87 -3.10 5.83
CA TRP A 224 -2.61 -3.66 5.35
C TRP A 224 -2.74 -4.32 3.97
N VAL A 225 -3.88 -4.91 3.65
CA VAL A 225 -4.17 -5.42 2.30
C VAL A 225 -4.22 -4.28 1.29
N GLN A 226 -4.82 -3.14 1.66
CA GLN A 226 -4.82 -1.95 0.82
C GLN A 226 -3.40 -1.43 0.62
N GLU A 227 -2.58 -1.34 1.68
CA GLU A 227 -1.17 -0.97 1.59
C GLU A 227 -0.36 -1.90 0.67
N GLU A 228 -0.53 -3.22 0.79
CA GLU A 228 0.17 -4.21 -0.05
C GLU A 228 -0.24 -4.12 -1.53
N ARG A 229 -1.52 -3.86 -1.81
CA ARG A 229 -1.99 -3.60 -3.18
C ARG A 229 -1.35 -2.36 -3.78
N VAL A 230 -1.15 -1.33 -2.97
CA VAL A 230 -0.45 -0.10 -3.38
C VAL A 230 1.04 -0.40 -3.60
N PHE A 231 1.68 -1.18 -2.73
CA PHE A 231 3.08 -1.61 -2.88
C PHE A 231 3.31 -2.40 -4.18
N ALA A 232 2.37 -3.27 -4.57
CA ALA A 232 2.47 -3.99 -5.83
C ALA A 232 2.54 -3.07 -7.07
N LEU A 233 1.92 -1.88 -6.99
CA LEU A 233 2.01 -0.86 -8.06
C LEU A 233 3.41 -0.26 -8.14
N VAL A 234 4.09 -0.08 -6.99
CA VAL A 234 5.47 0.40 -6.94
C VAL A 234 6.40 -0.54 -7.70
N LYS A 235 6.21 -1.86 -7.58
CA LYS A 235 7.02 -2.84 -8.30
C LYS A 235 6.96 -2.66 -9.83
N THR A 236 5.82 -2.25 -10.37
CA THR A 236 5.68 -1.95 -11.80
C THR A 236 6.39 -0.65 -12.19
N VAL A 237 6.40 0.34 -11.30
CA VAL A 237 7.09 1.62 -11.52
C VAL A 237 8.61 1.48 -11.43
N ASP A 238 9.08 0.66 -10.47
CA ASP A 238 10.50 0.31 -10.26
C ASP A 238 11.06 -0.59 -11.37
N ASP A 239 10.21 -1.37 -12.05
CA ASP A 239 10.66 -2.14 -13.21
C ASP A 239 11.10 -1.20 -14.35
N LYS A 240 12.42 -1.11 -14.52
CA LYS A 240 13.05 -0.34 -15.58
C LYS A 240 12.59 -0.78 -16.95
N ASN A 241 12.16 -2.03 -17.16
CA ASN A 241 11.70 -2.50 -18.46
C ASN A 241 10.20 -2.27 -18.71
N ALA A 242 9.44 -1.79 -17.71
CA ALA A 242 8.02 -1.54 -17.88
C ALA A 242 7.76 -0.49 -18.97
N SER A 243 6.72 -0.68 -19.77
CA SER A 243 6.36 0.32 -20.78
C SER A 243 5.75 1.57 -20.11
N ILE A 244 5.80 2.72 -20.80
CA ILE A 244 5.17 3.96 -20.31
C ILE A 244 3.67 3.75 -20.06
N SER A 245 3.00 2.93 -20.89
CA SER A 245 1.59 2.58 -20.71
C SER A 245 1.34 1.79 -19.43
N ASP A 246 2.22 0.85 -19.07
CA ASP A 246 2.11 0.06 -17.85
C ASP A 246 2.34 0.92 -16.61
N VAL A 247 3.34 1.80 -16.68
CA VAL A 247 3.63 2.80 -15.63
C VAL A 247 2.43 3.74 -15.45
N LEU A 248 1.89 4.29 -16.54
CA LEU A 248 0.70 5.15 -16.49
C LEU A 248 -0.51 4.41 -15.90
N ALA A 249 -0.73 3.15 -16.27
CA ALA A 249 -1.80 2.34 -15.70
C ALA A 249 -1.61 2.09 -14.20
N ALA A 250 -0.37 1.85 -13.75
CA ALA A 250 -0.05 1.67 -12.33
C ALA A 250 -0.27 2.96 -11.54
N VAL A 251 0.18 4.11 -12.06
CA VAL A 251 -0.01 5.43 -11.44
C VAL A 251 -1.50 5.79 -11.38
N ASN A 252 -2.27 5.56 -12.45
CA ASN A 252 -3.72 5.81 -12.44
C ASN A 252 -4.46 4.94 -11.43
N LYS A 253 -4.08 3.65 -11.28
CA LYS A 253 -4.63 2.78 -10.24
C LYS A 253 -4.32 3.31 -8.84
N TYR A 254 -3.11 3.82 -8.61
CA TYR A 254 -2.74 4.44 -7.34
C TYR A 254 -3.62 5.65 -7.04
N VAL A 255 -3.71 6.59 -7.99
CA VAL A 255 -4.50 7.83 -7.84
C VAL A 255 -5.97 7.52 -7.59
N GLN A 256 -6.53 6.51 -8.24
CA GLN A 256 -7.91 6.05 -8.00
C GLN A 256 -8.09 5.42 -6.62
N ALA A 257 -7.11 4.62 -6.16
CA ALA A 257 -7.17 3.97 -4.85
C ALA A 257 -7.06 4.97 -3.69
N VAL A 258 -6.22 6.00 -3.85
CA VAL A 258 -6.04 7.06 -2.84
C VAL A 258 -7.18 8.07 -2.91
N GLY A 259 -7.58 8.51 -4.10
CA GLY A 259 -8.65 9.52 -4.28
C GLY A 259 -10.06 9.07 -3.88
N ALA A 260 -10.31 7.76 -3.68
CA ALA A 260 -11.55 7.24 -3.11
C ALA A 260 -11.56 7.27 -1.56
N SER A 261 -10.43 7.58 -0.95
CA SER A 261 -10.27 7.70 0.50
C SER A 261 -10.24 9.20 0.82
N ASP A 262 -11.29 9.75 1.43
CA ASP A 262 -11.35 11.15 1.94
C ASP A 262 -10.39 11.38 3.13
N VAL A 263 -9.18 10.83 3.06
CA VAL A 263 -8.11 11.09 4.01
C VAL A 263 -7.30 12.21 3.41
N GLU A 264 -7.45 13.41 3.97
CA GLU A 264 -6.49 14.51 3.83
C GLU A 264 -5.09 13.97 4.12
N ALA A 265 -4.38 13.55 3.07
CA ALA A 265 -3.17 12.79 3.20
C ALA A 265 -1.98 13.76 3.27
N GLU A 266 -1.37 13.85 4.46
CA GLU A 266 0.08 13.96 4.52
C GLU A 266 0.69 13.01 3.47
N VAL A 267 1.70 13.49 2.73
CA VAL A 267 2.37 12.71 1.68
C VAL A 267 2.68 11.31 2.21
N SER A 268 1.96 10.31 1.72
CA SER A 268 2.17 8.93 2.14
C SER A 268 3.60 8.54 1.78
N LEU A 269 4.30 7.78 2.65
CA LEU A 269 5.63 7.24 2.35
C LEU A 269 5.68 6.56 0.96
N THR A 270 4.57 5.96 0.55
CA THR A 270 4.44 5.35 -0.77
C THR A 270 4.35 6.37 -1.91
N GLU A 271 3.71 7.52 -1.70
CA GLU A 271 3.70 8.61 -2.67
C GLU A 271 5.10 9.18 -2.86
N SER A 272 5.82 9.47 -1.77
CA SER A 272 7.21 9.95 -1.83
C SER A 272 8.10 8.96 -2.60
N TRP A 273 7.92 7.66 -2.35
CA TRP A 273 8.69 6.64 -3.06
C TRP A 273 8.35 6.58 -4.55
N LEU A 274 7.07 6.56 -4.93
CA LEU A 274 6.66 6.58 -6.34
C LEU A 274 7.20 7.81 -7.07
N THR A 275 7.10 8.99 -6.45
CA THR A 275 7.67 10.22 -6.99
C THR A 275 9.19 10.11 -7.12
N ALA A 276 9.88 9.53 -6.14
CA ALA A 276 11.32 9.32 -6.18
C ALA A 276 11.76 8.36 -7.29
N GLU A 277 10.96 7.36 -7.65
CA GLU A 277 11.28 6.44 -8.75
C GLU A 277 10.98 7.05 -10.13
N LEU A 278 9.86 7.75 -10.27
CA LEU A 278 9.47 8.37 -11.55
C LEU A 278 10.35 9.56 -11.93
N SER A 279 10.88 10.29 -10.94
CA SER A 279 11.60 11.54 -11.21
C SER A 279 12.93 11.32 -11.96
N PRO A 280 13.83 10.41 -11.56
CA PRO A 280 15.03 10.06 -12.34
C PRO A 280 14.70 9.45 -13.69
N ARG A 281 13.59 8.70 -13.76
CA ARG A 281 13.17 7.98 -14.97
C ARG A 281 12.65 8.92 -16.06
N PHE A 282 11.81 9.90 -15.70
CA PHE A 282 11.12 10.74 -16.68
C PHE A 282 11.51 12.21 -16.66
N LEU A 283 12.06 12.73 -15.56
CA LEU A 283 12.40 14.15 -15.39
C LEU A 283 13.92 14.39 -15.39
N THR A 284 14.59 14.08 -14.29
CA THR A 284 15.99 14.47 -14.05
C THR A 284 16.65 13.61 -12.97
N SER A 285 17.95 13.38 -13.12
CA SER A 285 18.81 12.74 -12.12
C SER A 285 19.57 13.74 -11.25
N ASP A 286 19.34 15.05 -11.43
CA ASP A 286 19.95 16.10 -10.61
C ASP A 286 19.35 16.09 -9.19
N SER A 287 20.18 15.88 -8.18
CA SER A 287 19.74 15.79 -6.78
C SER A 287 19.06 17.05 -6.25
N HIS A 288 19.46 18.23 -6.72
CA HIS A 288 18.84 19.49 -6.29
C HIS A 288 17.41 19.61 -6.86
N LEU A 289 17.23 19.29 -8.13
CA LEU A 289 15.90 19.27 -8.75
C LEU A 289 15.03 18.15 -8.20
N LEU A 290 15.62 16.99 -7.87
CA LEU A 290 14.89 15.89 -7.24
C LEU A 290 14.29 16.29 -5.89
N ASN A 291 15.01 17.04 -5.06
CA ASN A 291 14.46 17.55 -3.80
C ASN A 291 13.25 18.47 -4.05
N LEU A 292 13.34 19.39 -5.02
CA LEU A 292 12.22 20.26 -5.39
C LEU A 292 11.00 19.46 -5.85
N VAL A 293 11.21 18.37 -6.59
CA VAL A 293 10.15 17.48 -7.04
C VAL A 293 9.49 16.78 -5.85
N LEU A 294 10.28 16.19 -4.94
CA LEU A 294 9.77 15.49 -3.77
C LEU A 294 9.01 16.41 -2.81
N ASP A 295 9.42 17.68 -2.71
CA ASP A 295 8.80 18.65 -1.81
C ASP A 295 7.51 19.28 -2.37
N ASN A 296 7.33 19.31 -3.70
CA ASN A 296 6.28 20.13 -4.33
C ASN A 296 5.39 19.41 -5.35
N ILE A 297 5.73 18.19 -5.78
CA ILE A 297 5.03 17.50 -6.86
C ILE A 297 4.37 16.23 -6.35
N HIS A 298 3.09 16.07 -6.67
CA HIS A 298 2.31 14.89 -6.34
C HIS A 298 2.35 13.87 -7.47
N ILE A 299 2.16 12.61 -7.11
CA ILE A 299 2.15 11.51 -8.08
C ILE A 299 1.08 11.68 -9.18
N ALA A 300 -0.05 12.30 -8.85
CA ALA A 300 -1.12 12.59 -9.79
C ALA A 300 -0.72 13.59 -10.90
N ASP A 301 0.28 14.44 -10.66
CA ASP A 301 0.76 15.40 -11.66
C ASP A 301 1.60 14.71 -12.76
N PHE A 302 2.08 13.49 -12.54
CA PHE A 302 2.77 12.71 -13.56
C PHE A 302 1.82 12.16 -14.64
N CYS A 303 0.53 11.92 -14.35
CA CYS A 303 -0.39 11.32 -15.33
C CYS A 303 -0.49 12.14 -16.63
N PRO A 304 -0.77 13.47 -16.59
CA PRO A 304 -0.90 14.26 -17.81
C PRO A 304 0.42 14.44 -18.56
N MET A 305 1.56 14.22 -17.90
CA MET A 305 2.87 14.20 -18.53
C MET A 305 3.07 12.87 -19.27
N LEU A 306 2.89 11.74 -18.58
CA LEU A 306 3.05 10.39 -19.14
C LEU A 306 2.14 10.16 -20.35
N GLU A 307 0.90 10.69 -20.32
CA GLU A 307 -0.04 10.65 -21.46
C GLU A 307 0.46 11.38 -22.71
N ARG A 308 1.36 12.36 -22.55
CA ARG A 308 1.89 13.21 -23.63
C ARG A 308 3.33 12.90 -24.01
N ILE A 309 3.88 11.78 -23.55
CA ILE A 309 5.19 11.29 -23.98
C ILE A 309 5.03 10.44 -25.24
N ILE A 310 5.71 10.84 -26.31
CA ILE A 310 5.85 10.13 -27.57
C ILE A 310 7.09 9.25 -27.49
N ALA A 311 6.86 7.94 -27.42
CA ALA A 311 7.92 6.96 -27.26
C ALA A 311 7.55 5.57 -27.79
N SER A 312 8.57 4.75 -28.03
CA SER A 312 8.42 3.31 -28.25
C SER A 312 8.17 2.53 -26.96
N GLU A 313 7.72 1.28 -27.09
CA GLU A 313 7.38 0.44 -25.92
C GLU A 313 8.60 0.10 -25.06
N THR A 314 9.77 0.05 -25.69
CA THR A 314 11.05 -0.22 -25.03
C THR A 314 11.79 1.05 -24.62
N SER A 315 11.14 2.21 -24.72
CA SER A 315 11.80 3.50 -24.44
C SER A 315 12.10 3.64 -22.95
N GLN A 316 13.31 4.13 -22.68
CA GLN A 316 13.82 4.48 -21.36
C GLN A 316 14.26 5.95 -21.30
N GLY A 317 13.94 6.72 -22.35
CA GLY A 317 14.28 8.13 -22.44
C GLY A 317 13.37 8.98 -21.56
N ASN A 318 13.95 9.98 -20.92
CA ASN A 318 13.22 11.04 -20.21
C ASN A 318 12.78 12.16 -21.18
N ILE A 319 12.18 13.22 -20.65
CA ILE A 319 11.70 14.38 -21.44
C ILE A 319 12.77 15.47 -21.69
N GLY A 320 14.01 15.25 -21.23
CA GLY A 320 15.12 16.21 -21.28
C GLY A 320 14.98 17.39 -20.32
N GLY A 321 16.04 18.19 -20.19
CA GLY A 321 16.19 19.22 -19.17
C GLY A 321 15.20 20.38 -19.28
N LYS A 322 14.99 20.95 -20.48
CA LYS A 322 13.99 22.02 -20.67
C LYS A 322 12.57 21.54 -20.40
N GLY A 323 12.27 20.32 -20.83
CA GLY A 323 10.98 19.68 -20.60
C GLY A 323 10.74 19.47 -19.10
N ALA A 324 11.72 18.93 -18.39
CA ALA A 324 11.69 18.69 -16.95
C ALA A 324 11.59 20.01 -16.17
N GLY A 325 12.43 21.00 -16.46
CA GLY A 325 12.41 22.30 -15.80
C GLY A 325 11.07 23.03 -15.97
N LEU A 326 10.51 23.05 -17.20
CA LEU A 326 9.20 23.64 -17.46
C LEU A 326 8.08 22.88 -16.72
N PHE A 327 8.13 21.55 -16.71
CA PHE A 327 7.16 20.73 -15.98
C PHE A 327 7.21 21.00 -14.47
N ILE A 328 8.40 20.96 -13.87
CA ILE A 328 8.61 21.18 -12.44
C ILE A 328 8.11 22.58 -12.05
N ALA A 329 8.53 23.62 -12.77
CA ALA A 329 8.08 24.99 -12.52
C ALA A 329 6.55 25.13 -12.66
N ALA A 330 5.95 24.48 -13.65
CA ALA A 330 4.50 24.50 -13.85
C ALA A 330 3.73 23.88 -12.67
N GLN A 331 4.20 22.74 -12.13
CA GLN A 331 3.53 22.09 -11.00
C GLN A 331 3.68 22.89 -9.70
N ILE A 332 4.89 23.43 -9.43
CA ILE A 332 5.12 24.29 -8.27
C ILE A 332 4.16 25.49 -8.30
N LEU A 333 4.04 26.18 -9.43
CA LEU A 333 3.15 27.33 -9.58
C LEU A 333 1.68 26.94 -9.45
N LYS A 334 1.28 25.79 -9.99
CA LYS A 334 -0.10 25.28 -9.92
C LYS A 334 -0.51 24.95 -8.47
N HIS A 335 0.39 24.36 -7.68
CA HIS A 335 0.12 24.08 -6.27
C HIS A 335 0.15 25.34 -5.42
N ALA A 336 1.13 26.21 -5.62
CA ALA A 336 1.22 27.49 -4.92
C ALA A 336 0.00 28.40 -5.21
N ALA A 337 -0.62 28.29 -6.39
CA ALA A 337 -1.83 29.03 -6.74
C ALA A 337 -3.09 28.65 -5.93
N LYS A 338 -3.05 27.54 -5.17
CA LYS A 338 -4.10 27.20 -4.20
C LYS A 338 -4.10 28.17 -3.03
N ASP A 339 -2.91 28.61 -2.61
CA ASP A 339 -2.71 29.49 -1.45
C ASP A 339 -2.54 30.97 -1.85
N ASP A 340 -2.01 31.24 -3.05
CA ASP A 340 -1.81 32.59 -3.58
C ASP A 340 -2.66 32.85 -4.84
N PRO A 341 -3.74 33.67 -4.73
CA PRO A 341 -4.58 34.05 -5.86
C PRO A 341 -3.83 34.74 -7.01
N LEU A 342 -2.69 35.39 -6.77
CA LEU A 342 -1.91 36.06 -7.81
C LEU A 342 -1.34 35.07 -8.84
N LEU A 343 -1.11 33.83 -8.43
CA LEU A 343 -0.51 32.80 -9.27
C LEU A 343 -1.55 32.07 -10.14
N GLN A 344 -2.86 32.19 -9.84
CA GLN A 344 -3.94 31.52 -10.58
C GLN A 344 -4.04 31.93 -12.05
N GLY A 345 -3.53 33.12 -12.40
CA GLY A 345 -3.54 33.63 -13.76
C GLY A 345 -2.44 33.07 -14.67
N ILE A 346 -1.44 32.37 -14.12
CA ILE A 346 -0.29 31.89 -14.88
C ILE A 346 -0.70 30.68 -15.73
N LYS A 347 -0.47 30.76 -17.04
CA LYS A 347 -0.78 29.69 -17.99
C LYS A 347 0.50 29.12 -18.59
N THR A 348 0.55 27.80 -18.68
CA THR A 348 1.61 27.08 -19.39
C THR A 348 1.06 26.49 -20.69
N PRO A 349 1.87 26.44 -21.76
CA PRO A 349 1.44 25.87 -23.03
C PRO A 349 1.23 24.35 -22.90
N ARG A 350 0.24 23.83 -23.63
CA ARG A 350 0.10 22.38 -23.79
C ARG A 350 1.36 21.85 -24.49
N THR A 351 1.99 20.87 -23.87
CA THR A 351 3.31 20.38 -24.29
C THR A 351 3.26 18.88 -24.47
N TRP A 352 3.81 18.41 -25.59
CA TRP A 352 4.07 17.01 -25.88
C TRP A 352 5.59 16.79 -25.92
N TYR A 353 6.03 15.63 -25.45
CA TYR A 353 7.45 15.32 -25.30
C TYR A 353 7.82 14.16 -26.20
N ILE A 354 8.90 14.26 -26.96
CA ILE A 354 9.51 13.10 -27.62
C ILE A 354 10.62 12.61 -26.70
N ALA A 355 10.58 11.35 -26.30
CA ALA A 355 11.57 10.80 -25.38
C ALA A 355 13.00 10.91 -25.96
N THR A 356 13.98 11.16 -25.10
CA THR A 356 15.36 11.47 -25.52
C THR A 356 16.05 10.34 -26.29
N ASP A 357 15.63 9.09 -26.10
CA ASP A 357 16.18 7.93 -26.78
C ASP A 357 15.58 7.66 -28.17
N GLN A 358 14.51 8.37 -28.55
CA GLN A 358 13.82 8.18 -29.83
C GLN A 358 14.70 8.54 -31.03
N ILE A 359 15.69 9.40 -30.85
CA ILE A 359 16.70 9.63 -31.90
C ILE A 359 17.51 8.35 -32.21
N SER A 360 17.84 7.55 -31.20
CA SER A 360 18.59 6.30 -31.40
C SER A 360 17.77 5.28 -32.18
N GLU A 361 16.47 5.20 -31.89
CA GLU A 361 15.54 4.36 -32.64
C GLU A 361 15.36 4.86 -34.08
N PHE A 362 15.20 6.17 -34.28
CA PHE A 362 15.14 6.78 -35.60
C PHE A 362 16.38 6.45 -36.46
N LEU A 363 17.58 6.57 -35.89
CA LEU A 363 18.82 6.22 -36.58
C LEU A 363 18.87 4.71 -36.89
N SER A 364 18.41 3.87 -35.97
CA SER A 364 18.33 2.42 -36.18
C SER A 364 17.39 2.06 -37.32
N TYR A 365 16.18 2.64 -37.31
CA TYR A 365 15.14 2.41 -38.31
C TYR A 365 15.60 2.80 -39.72
N ASN A 366 16.33 3.90 -39.85
CA ASN A 366 16.83 4.40 -41.13
C ASN A 366 18.21 3.85 -41.53
N LYS A 367 18.77 2.88 -40.79
CA LYS A 367 20.11 2.32 -41.02
C LYS A 367 21.23 3.38 -40.99
N MET A 368 21.12 4.36 -40.09
CA MET A 368 22.03 5.50 -39.94
C MET A 368 22.79 5.49 -38.60
N LYS A 369 23.03 4.31 -38.00
CA LYS A 369 23.75 4.19 -36.72
C LYS A 369 25.20 4.67 -36.80
N ASP A 370 25.77 4.74 -38.01
CA ASP A 370 27.09 5.32 -38.29
C ASP A 370 27.20 6.78 -37.84
N LEU A 371 26.09 7.54 -37.82
CA LEU A 371 26.08 8.91 -37.35
C LEU A 371 26.42 9.05 -35.85
N ASN A 372 26.33 7.99 -35.05
CA ASN A 372 26.79 8.03 -33.66
C ASN A 372 28.30 8.25 -33.55
N ALA A 373 29.07 7.79 -34.54
CA ALA A 373 30.51 8.02 -34.61
C ALA A 373 30.86 9.41 -35.17
N TYR A 374 29.89 10.10 -35.78
CA TYR A 374 30.12 11.36 -36.49
C TYR A 374 30.77 12.41 -35.59
N LYS A 375 30.33 12.51 -34.34
CA LYS A 375 30.84 13.46 -33.33
C LYS A 375 32.33 13.33 -32.99
N TYR A 376 32.98 12.22 -33.35
CA TYR A 376 34.41 11.99 -33.08
C TYR A 376 35.31 12.37 -34.27
N ASN A 377 34.74 12.82 -35.39
CA ASN A 377 35.52 13.31 -36.52
C ASN A 377 36.15 14.68 -36.22
N SER A 378 37.17 15.04 -37.00
CA SER A 378 37.80 16.35 -36.91
C SER A 378 36.81 17.48 -37.25
N THR A 379 36.97 18.64 -36.63
CA THR A 379 36.12 19.81 -36.89
C THR A 379 36.08 20.20 -38.37
N PHE A 380 37.17 20.00 -39.11
CA PHE A 380 37.22 20.21 -40.55
C PHE A 380 36.27 19.27 -41.30
N TYR A 381 36.31 17.96 -40.98
CA TYR A 381 35.43 16.96 -41.57
C TYR A 381 33.95 17.26 -41.26
N LEU A 382 33.66 17.61 -40.01
CA LEU A 382 32.30 18.00 -39.59
C LEU A 382 31.77 19.17 -40.43
N ARG A 383 32.55 20.23 -40.59
CA ARG A 383 32.15 21.41 -41.36
C ARG A 383 31.92 21.13 -42.84
N MET A 384 32.71 20.23 -43.44
CA MET A 384 32.59 19.90 -44.87
C MET A 384 31.45 18.94 -45.19
N THR A 385 31.01 18.13 -44.23
CA THR A 385 30.01 17.07 -44.46
C THR A 385 28.66 17.35 -43.79
N TYR A 386 28.54 18.45 -43.04
CA TYR A 386 27.34 18.76 -42.28
C TYR A 386 26.08 18.88 -43.17
N ASP A 387 26.17 19.57 -44.31
CA ASP A 387 25.03 19.75 -45.22
C ASP A 387 24.55 18.40 -45.82
N ASP A 388 25.47 17.47 -46.04
CA ASP A 388 25.14 16.11 -46.48
C ASP A 388 24.40 15.34 -45.37
N VAL A 389 24.85 15.48 -44.11
CA VAL A 389 24.19 14.87 -42.94
C VAL A 389 22.78 15.44 -42.76
N VAL A 390 22.62 16.77 -42.89
CA VAL A 390 21.31 17.42 -42.85
C VAL A 390 20.40 16.85 -43.94
N SER A 391 20.88 16.80 -45.19
CA SER A 391 20.12 16.25 -46.32
C SER A 391 19.73 14.78 -46.11
N LYS A 392 20.64 13.98 -45.56
CA LYS A 392 20.40 12.56 -45.22
C LYS A 392 19.33 12.40 -44.14
N ILE A 393 19.34 13.25 -43.10
CA ILE A 393 18.33 13.22 -42.02
C ILE A 393 16.98 13.73 -42.52
N LYS A 394 16.95 14.82 -43.29
CA LYS A 394 15.70 15.41 -43.83
C LYS A 394 14.98 14.52 -44.82
N SER A 395 15.69 13.61 -45.49
CA SER A 395 15.11 12.62 -46.41
C SER A 395 14.71 11.30 -45.73
N ALA A 396 15.03 11.14 -44.44
CA ALA A 396 14.70 9.95 -43.66
C ALA A 396 13.22 9.94 -43.23
N LYS A 397 12.75 8.79 -42.74
CA LYS A 397 11.37 8.63 -42.25
C LYS A 397 11.36 8.40 -40.75
N LEU A 398 10.39 9.00 -40.05
CA LEU A 398 10.13 8.66 -38.66
C LEU A 398 9.54 7.23 -38.57
N PRO A 399 9.80 6.51 -37.46
CA PRO A 399 9.16 5.21 -37.23
C PRO A 399 7.62 5.34 -37.22
N PRO A 400 6.85 4.37 -37.76
CA PRO A 400 5.40 4.47 -37.92
C PRO A 400 4.65 4.75 -36.60
N ARG A 401 5.15 4.21 -35.48
CA ARG A 401 4.58 4.48 -34.15
C ARG A 401 4.67 5.96 -33.78
N ILE A 402 5.82 6.58 -34.03
CA ILE A 402 6.04 8.00 -33.73
C ILE A 402 5.15 8.87 -34.60
N THR A 403 5.06 8.59 -35.91
CA THR A 403 4.11 9.26 -36.81
C THR A 403 2.66 9.14 -36.32
N ASN A 404 2.23 7.95 -35.87
CA ASN A 404 0.88 7.78 -35.32
C ASN A 404 0.65 8.60 -34.04
N MET A 405 1.62 8.66 -33.13
CA MET A 405 1.52 9.48 -31.92
C MET A 405 1.53 10.98 -32.23
N LEU A 406 2.31 11.43 -33.22
CA LEU A 406 2.29 12.82 -33.69
C LEU A 406 0.91 13.20 -34.25
N ARG A 407 0.21 12.27 -34.91
CA ARG A 407 -1.18 12.49 -35.36
C ARG A 407 -2.14 12.69 -34.19
N ILE A 408 -1.93 12.00 -33.07
CA ILE A 408 -2.72 12.17 -31.83
C ILE A 408 -2.38 13.51 -31.18
N ALA A 409 -1.10 13.88 -31.13
CA ALA A 409 -0.65 15.16 -30.60
C ALA A 409 -1.25 16.35 -31.37
N LEU A 410 -1.30 16.27 -32.71
CA LEU A 410 -1.93 17.29 -33.54
C LEU A 410 -3.43 17.46 -33.26
N ASP A 411 -4.14 16.36 -32.97
CA ASP A 411 -5.55 16.41 -32.60
C ASP A 411 -5.75 17.13 -31.26
N ASP A 412 -4.90 16.86 -30.26
CA ASP A 412 -4.94 17.53 -28.95
C ASP A 412 -4.60 19.04 -29.01
N LEU A 413 -3.71 19.42 -29.93
CA LEU A 413 -3.30 20.81 -30.15
C LEU A 413 -4.31 21.64 -30.95
N ALA A 414 -5.33 21.02 -31.54
CA ALA A 414 -6.52 21.65 -32.13
C ALA A 414 -6.24 22.84 -33.07
N GLY A 415 -5.22 22.74 -33.93
CA GLY A 415 -4.88 23.77 -34.92
C GLY A 415 -4.20 25.03 -34.38
N ALA A 416 -3.83 25.06 -33.09
CA ALA A 416 -3.05 26.15 -32.52
C ALA A 416 -1.60 26.15 -33.07
N PRO A 417 -0.93 27.32 -33.20
CA PRO A 417 0.47 27.38 -33.60
C PRO A 417 1.37 26.55 -32.69
N ILE A 418 2.33 25.84 -33.28
CA ILE A 418 3.21 24.91 -32.58
C ILE A 418 4.63 25.45 -32.57
N ILE A 419 5.33 25.28 -31.46
CA ILE A 419 6.78 25.46 -31.39
C ILE A 419 7.45 24.12 -31.14
N VAL A 420 8.35 23.72 -32.02
CA VAL A 420 9.18 22.51 -31.87
C VAL A 420 10.53 22.94 -31.33
N ARG A 421 10.93 22.39 -30.17
CA ARG A 421 12.16 22.76 -29.46
C ARG A 421 12.96 21.51 -29.13
N SER A 422 14.29 21.60 -29.19
CA SER A 422 15.14 20.59 -28.57
C SER A 422 15.06 20.66 -27.04
N SER A 423 15.14 19.50 -26.40
CA SER A 423 15.29 19.34 -24.96
C SER A 423 16.43 18.34 -24.71
N SER A 424 17.64 18.84 -24.47
CA SER A 424 18.83 18.01 -24.20
C SER A 424 18.86 17.55 -22.75
N LEU A 425 19.54 16.45 -22.46
CA LEU A 425 19.77 15.95 -21.09
C LEU A 425 20.62 16.90 -20.24
N LEU A 426 21.53 17.63 -20.87
CA LEU A 426 22.45 18.56 -20.19
C LEU A 426 21.92 20.00 -20.18
N GLU A 427 20.78 20.26 -20.82
CA GLU A 427 20.14 21.58 -20.73
C GLU A 427 19.62 21.79 -19.31
N ASP A 428 19.79 23.01 -18.78
CA ASP A 428 19.42 23.40 -17.42
C ASP A 428 20.16 22.65 -16.28
N SER A 429 21.31 22.02 -16.57
CA SER A 429 22.22 21.59 -15.51
C SER A 429 22.92 22.80 -14.87
N HIS A 430 23.13 22.76 -13.55
CA HIS A 430 23.85 23.82 -12.82
C HIS A 430 25.27 24.08 -13.36
N GLU A 431 25.86 23.11 -14.09
CA GLU A 431 27.24 23.15 -14.56
C GLU A 431 27.41 23.71 -15.99
N GLY A 432 26.33 23.96 -16.75
CA GLY A 432 26.47 24.46 -18.13
C GLY A 432 25.22 25.03 -18.78
N ALA A 433 25.32 26.25 -19.31
CA ALA A 433 24.25 26.87 -20.09
C ALA A 433 24.28 26.41 -21.58
N PHE A 434 23.45 25.43 -21.93
CA PHE A 434 23.19 25.03 -23.32
C PHE A 434 22.21 25.97 -24.05
N SER A 435 22.27 27.27 -23.74
CA SER A 435 21.37 28.28 -24.32
C SER A 435 21.71 28.58 -25.79
N GLY A 436 20.72 28.48 -26.67
CA GLY A 436 20.79 28.98 -28.06
C GLY A 436 21.50 28.09 -29.08
N LYS A 437 21.89 26.86 -28.75
CA LYS A 437 22.70 26.01 -29.65
C LYS A 437 21.88 25.11 -30.58
N TYR A 438 20.60 24.95 -30.28
CA TYR A 438 19.70 24.07 -31.03
C TYR A 438 18.51 24.87 -31.54
N LYS A 439 17.94 24.40 -32.66
CA LYS A 439 16.87 25.12 -33.36
C LYS A 439 15.56 25.10 -32.56
N SER A 440 14.84 26.20 -32.61
CA SER A 440 13.43 26.31 -32.20
C SER A 440 12.63 26.72 -33.44
N LEU A 441 11.68 25.89 -33.85
CA LEU A 441 10.95 26.06 -35.11
C LEU A 441 9.49 26.35 -34.80
N PHE A 442 8.97 27.41 -35.42
CA PHE A 442 7.59 27.83 -35.26
C PHE A 442 6.78 27.38 -36.46
N LEU A 443 5.68 26.68 -36.20
CA LEU A 443 4.76 26.16 -37.19
C LEU A 443 3.42 26.86 -37.01
N ALA A 444 2.87 27.40 -38.11
CA ALA A 444 1.53 28.02 -38.07
C ALA A 444 0.41 27.00 -37.79
N ASN A 445 0.67 25.70 -38.03
CA ASN A 445 -0.27 24.61 -37.86
C ASN A 445 -1.59 24.80 -38.63
N GLN A 446 -1.49 25.25 -39.88
CA GLN A 446 -2.64 25.48 -40.78
C GLN A 446 -2.60 24.51 -41.97
N GLY A 447 -3.75 24.31 -42.62
CA GLY A 447 -3.89 23.44 -43.79
C GLY A 447 -4.60 22.13 -43.48
N THR A 448 -4.44 21.16 -44.38
CA THR A 448 -4.96 19.80 -44.20
C THR A 448 -4.16 19.05 -43.13
N ARG A 449 -4.76 17.98 -42.59
CA ARG A 449 -4.11 17.14 -41.57
C ARG A 449 -2.79 16.53 -42.05
N GLU A 450 -2.68 16.21 -43.34
CA GLU A 450 -1.45 15.68 -43.93
C GLU A 450 -0.36 16.75 -44.06
N GLU A 451 -0.73 17.98 -44.43
CA GLU A 451 0.22 19.11 -44.50
C GLU A 451 0.73 19.50 -43.11
N GLN A 452 -0.16 19.54 -42.10
CA GLN A 452 0.21 19.80 -40.71
C GLN A 452 1.17 18.73 -40.18
N LEU A 453 0.88 17.45 -40.44
CA LEU A 453 1.75 16.36 -40.05
C LEU A 453 3.11 16.45 -40.75
N ALA A 454 3.13 16.65 -42.07
CA ALA A 454 4.37 16.77 -42.83
C ALA A 454 5.24 17.94 -42.33
N ALA A 455 4.64 19.09 -42.02
CA ALA A 455 5.35 20.24 -41.46
C ALA A 455 5.92 19.95 -40.05
N LEU A 456 5.18 19.22 -39.22
CA LEU A 456 5.64 18.81 -37.90
C LEU A 456 6.79 17.79 -37.98
N GLU A 457 6.67 16.78 -38.83
CA GLU A 457 7.73 15.80 -39.07
C GLU A 457 9.00 16.48 -39.61
N ASP A 458 8.85 17.39 -40.57
CA ASP A 458 9.95 18.16 -41.16
C ASP A 458 10.70 19.00 -40.11
N ALA A 459 9.96 19.62 -39.18
CA ALA A 459 10.52 20.37 -38.07
C ALA A 459 11.26 19.49 -37.05
N ILE A 460 10.74 18.28 -36.76
CA ILE A 460 11.42 17.32 -35.89
C ILE A 460 12.73 16.86 -36.52
N LEU A 461 12.73 16.53 -37.81
CA LEU A 461 13.94 16.14 -38.55
C LEU A 461 14.98 17.26 -38.59
N GLU A 462 14.53 18.52 -38.68
CA GLU A 462 15.37 19.70 -38.60
C GLU A 462 16.00 19.90 -37.20
N VAL A 463 15.26 19.55 -36.14
CA VAL A 463 15.82 19.52 -34.77
C VAL A 463 16.85 18.41 -34.63
N TYR A 464 16.57 17.20 -35.14
CA TYR A 464 17.53 16.09 -35.14
C TYR A 464 18.80 16.41 -35.93
N SER A 465 18.68 17.05 -37.09
CA SER A 465 19.85 17.44 -37.88
C SER A 465 20.71 18.48 -37.15
N SER A 466 20.10 19.40 -36.40
CA SER A 466 20.82 20.41 -35.61
C SER A 466 21.72 19.80 -34.51
N MET A 467 21.48 18.56 -34.09
CA MET A 467 22.34 17.86 -33.13
C MET A 467 23.73 17.53 -33.67
N TYR A 468 23.88 17.52 -34.99
CA TYR A 468 25.14 17.25 -35.70
C TYR A 468 25.86 18.53 -36.14
N ASN A 469 25.36 19.71 -35.75
CA ASN A 469 26.01 20.97 -36.07
C ASN A 469 27.44 20.99 -35.48
N PRO A 470 28.47 21.34 -36.28
CA PRO A 470 29.86 21.41 -35.83
C PRO A 470 30.04 22.26 -34.57
N ASP A 471 29.32 23.37 -34.43
CA ASP A 471 29.42 24.26 -33.27
C ASP A 471 28.78 23.64 -32.01
N SER A 472 27.70 22.86 -32.19
CA SER A 472 27.04 22.11 -31.11
C SER A 472 27.81 20.86 -30.71
N ILE A 473 28.66 20.31 -31.59
CA ILE A 473 29.58 19.21 -31.28
C ILE A 473 30.82 19.74 -30.56
N ASN A 474 31.48 20.79 -31.06
CA ASN A 474 32.69 21.34 -30.44
C ASN A 474 32.48 21.90 -29.03
N TYR A 475 31.24 22.27 -28.68
CA TYR A 475 30.93 22.74 -27.34
C TYR A 475 30.79 21.61 -26.30
N ARG A 476 30.40 20.41 -26.76
CA ARG A 476 30.35 19.22 -25.91
C ARG A 476 31.75 18.64 -25.79
#